data_AF-A0A1I2EWX9-F1
#
_entry.id   AF-A0A1I2EWX9-F1
#
_cell.length_a   1.000
_cell.length_b   1.000
_cell.length_c   1.000
_cell.angle_alpha   90.00
_cell.angle_beta   90.00
_cell.angle_gamma   90.00
#
_symmetry.space_group_name_H-M   'P 1'
#
loop_
_entity.id
_entity.type
_entity.pdbx_description
1 polymer ?
#
loop_
_entity_poly.entity_id
_entity_poly.type
_entity_poly.pdbx_seq_one_letter_code
_entity_poly.pdbx_strand_id
1 'polypeptide(L)'
;MSIEFNAVNCQTHSNKKLFGLCDDPPPKKNPAYIDESDGAKWVAVVVNDDQYTTTFTAIDNCIEMKRKNETMDKRCDGVLTYDSNVIFVELKERGAIGNMWVKDAEKQLRTSISYFEDTDESEGYRRKKAYIANSEHPKFKESQTRRMEQFLTDTGYVLRIENRIVLE
;
A
#
# COMPACT_ATOMS: atom_id res chain seq x y z
N MET A 1 -17.71 -10.97 -10.00
CA MET A 1 -16.56 -10.58 -10.82
C MET A 1 -15.33 -10.84 -9.99
N SER A 2 -14.36 -11.59 -10.51
CA SER A 2 -13.06 -11.75 -9.86
C SER A 2 -12.25 -10.48 -10.10
N ILE A 3 -11.60 -9.94 -9.07
CA ILE A 3 -10.65 -8.83 -9.21
C ILE A 3 -9.27 -9.46 -9.42
N GLU A 4 -8.53 -8.99 -10.43
CA GLU A 4 -7.19 -9.49 -10.73
C GLU A 4 -6.14 -8.54 -10.14
N PHE A 5 -5.43 -8.97 -9.09
CA PHE A 5 -4.38 -8.19 -8.42
C PHE A 5 -2.98 -8.37 -9.05
N ASN A 6 -2.89 -9.23 -10.07
CA ASN A 6 -1.69 -9.52 -10.84
C ASN A 6 -1.73 -8.94 -12.27
N ALA A 7 -2.61 -7.97 -12.52
CA ALA A 7 -2.75 -7.33 -13.82
C ALA A 7 -1.42 -6.70 -14.28
N VAL A 8 -0.79 -7.30 -15.30
CA VAL A 8 0.58 -6.96 -15.75
C VAL A 8 0.72 -5.50 -16.16
N ASN A 9 -0.33 -4.89 -16.71
CA ASN A 9 -0.35 -3.47 -17.10
C ASN A 9 -0.35 -2.50 -15.90
N CYS A 10 -0.62 -2.99 -14.69
CA CYS A 10 -0.57 -2.22 -13.45
C CYS A 10 0.74 -2.45 -12.67
N GLN A 11 1.68 -3.24 -13.20
CA GLN A 11 2.86 -3.67 -12.47
C GLN A 11 4.12 -2.91 -12.85
N THR A 12 4.86 -2.51 -11.83
CA THR A 12 6.26 -2.06 -11.94
C THR A 12 7.14 -2.95 -11.08
N HIS A 13 8.43 -3.01 -11.38
CA HIS A 13 9.35 -3.96 -10.77
C HIS A 13 10.64 -3.28 -10.34
N SER A 14 11.21 -3.74 -9.24
CA SER A 14 12.56 -3.37 -8.82
C SER A 14 13.25 -4.51 -8.09
N ASN A 15 14.56 -4.55 -8.19
CA ASN A 15 15.44 -5.34 -7.33
C ASN A 15 16.55 -4.48 -6.70
N LYS A 16 16.42 -3.14 -6.77
CA LYS A 16 17.40 -2.23 -6.18
C LYS A 16 17.35 -2.34 -4.66
N LYS A 17 18.50 -2.11 -4.02
CA LYS A 17 18.60 -2.04 -2.56
C LYS A 17 17.73 -0.95 -1.94
N LEU A 18 17.47 0.10 -2.70
CA LEU A 18 16.67 1.24 -2.28
C LEU A 18 15.91 1.76 -3.48
N PHE A 19 14.59 1.93 -3.33
CA PHE A 19 13.73 2.56 -4.32
C PHE A 19 12.55 3.23 -3.62
N GLY A 20 11.85 4.09 -4.34
CA GLY A 20 10.68 4.81 -3.85
C GLY A 20 9.38 4.28 -4.39
N LEU A 21 8.31 4.50 -3.63
CA LEU A 21 6.94 4.51 -4.14
C LEU A 21 6.46 5.95 -4.23
N CYS A 22 5.91 6.30 -5.39
CA CYS A 22 5.43 7.63 -5.70
C CYS A 22 3.94 7.59 -6.05
N ASP A 23 3.24 8.66 -5.69
CA ASP A 23 1.90 8.98 -6.20
C ASP A 23 1.96 10.39 -6.80
N ASP A 24 1.45 10.56 -8.01
CA ASP A 24 1.50 11.84 -8.70
C ASP A 24 0.40 12.76 -8.15
N PRO A 25 0.71 13.99 -7.67
CA PRO A 25 -0.31 14.84 -7.08
C PRO A 25 -1.38 15.27 -8.11
N PRO A 26 -2.61 15.56 -7.66
CA PRO A 26 -3.66 16.08 -8.52
C PRO A 26 -3.18 17.30 -9.34
N PRO A 27 -3.62 17.46 -10.61
CA PRO A 27 -4.76 16.82 -11.26
C PRO A 27 -4.42 15.51 -12.02
N LYS A 28 -3.17 15.06 -11.97
CA LYS A 28 -2.78 13.80 -12.61
C LYS A 28 -3.56 12.64 -11.98
N LYS A 29 -3.90 11.64 -12.80
CA LYS A 29 -4.58 10.39 -12.39
C LYS A 29 -3.77 9.18 -12.81
N ASN A 30 -2.45 9.34 -12.83
CA ASN A 30 -1.57 8.22 -13.11
C ASN A 30 -1.64 7.27 -11.91
N PRO A 31 -1.58 5.95 -12.14
CA PRO A 31 -1.44 5.00 -11.04
C PRO A 31 -0.14 5.27 -10.27
N ALA A 32 -0.13 4.91 -8.98
CA ALA A 32 1.10 4.89 -8.19
C ALA A 32 2.17 3.99 -8.83
N TYR A 33 3.44 4.26 -8.57
CA TYR A 33 4.55 3.58 -9.26
C TYR A 33 5.83 3.50 -8.43
N ILE A 34 6.70 2.55 -8.81
CA ILE A 34 8.09 2.50 -8.37
C ILE A 34 8.91 3.58 -9.08
N ASP A 35 9.72 4.32 -8.33
CA ASP A 35 10.80 5.14 -8.87
C ASP A 35 12.15 4.74 -8.27
N GLU A 36 13.16 4.55 -9.11
CA GLU A 36 14.52 4.18 -8.71
C GLU A 36 15.51 5.36 -8.78
N SER A 37 15.06 6.54 -9.20
CA SER A 37 15.96 7.59 -9.70
C SER A 37 15.90 8.91 -8.92
N ASP A 38 14.71 9.38 -8.55
CA ASP A 38 14.46 10.71 -8.02
C ASP A 38 13.90 10.62 -6.60
N GLY A 39 14.82 10.43 -5.65
CA GLY A 39 14.51 10.30 -4.22
C GLY A 39 13.69 11.45 -3.62
N ALA A 40 13.67 12.62 -4.26
CA ALA A 40 12.88 13.76 -3.79
C ALA A 40 11.36 13.57 -3.98
N LYS A 41 10.94 12.64 -4.85
CA LYS A 41 9.53 12.33 -5.12
C LYS A 41 9.00 11.18 -4.27
N TRP A 42 9.86 10.50 -3.51
CA TRP A 42 9.50 9.26 -2.84
C TRP A 42 8.55 9.54 -1.67
N VAL A 43 7.33 9.05 -1.78
CA VAL A 43 6.34 9.12 -0.69
C VAL A 43 6.64 8.06 0.36
N ALA A 44 6.96 6.85 -0.10
CA ALA A 44 7.52 5.79 0.71
C ALA A 44 8.90 5.39 0.18
N VAL A 45 9.79 4.99 1.08
CA VAL A 45 11.12 4.45 0.77
C VAL A 45 11.12 2.96 1.08
N VAL A 46 11.40 2.14 0.07
CA VAL A 46 11.53 0.69 0.22
C VAL A 46 13.01 0.34 0.37
N VAL A 47 13.34 -0.29 1.49
CA VAL A 47 14.67 -0.85 1.78
C VAL A 47 14.64 -2.33 1.48
N ASN A 48 15.41 -2.74 0.49
CA ASN A 48 15.47 -4.09 -0.03
C ASN A 48 16.94 -4.57 0.00
N ASP A 49 17.53 -4.64 1.20
CA ASP A 49 18.96 -4.90 1.37
C ASP A 49 19.39 -6.24 0.75
N ASP A 50 18.49 -7.23 0.76
CA ASP A 50 18.66 -8.56 0.18
C ASP A 50 18.35 -8.62 -1.34
N GLN A 51 17.91 -7.52 -1.94
CA GLN A 51 17.66 -7.37 -3.38
C GLN A 51 16.64 -8.37 -3.95
N TYR A 52 15.55 -8.61 -3.20
CA TYR A 52 14.40 -9.35 -3.67
C TYR A 52 13.87 -8.76 -4.99
N THR A 53 13.49 -9.64 -5.93
CA THR A 53 12.69 -9.22 -7.08
C THR A 53 11.30 -8.83 -6.56
N THR A 54 11.05 -7.53 -6.56
CA THR A 54 9.84 -6.95 -5.98
C THR A 54 8.93 -6.45 -7.10
N THR A 55 7.65 -6.80 -7.02
CA THR A 55 6.60 -6.28 -7.90
C THR A 55 5.73 -5.31 -7.11
N PHE A 56 5.47 -4.14 -7.68
CA PHE A 56 4.45 -3.22 -7.21
C PHE A 56 3.29 -3.21 -8.19
N THR A 57 2.13 -3.70 -7.77
CA THR A 57 0.89 -3.54 -8.53
C THR A 57 0.16 -2.28 -8.04
N ALA A 58 -0.02 -1.31 -8.94
CA ALA A 58 -0.86 -0.16 -8.68
C ALA A 58 -2.34 -0.57 -8.60
N ILE A 59 -3.02 -0.14 -7.54
CA ILE A 59 -4.45 -0.37 -7.33
C ILE A 59 -5.23 0.91 -7.63
N ASP A 60 -4.73 2.07 -7.21
CA ASP A 60 -5.32 3.34 -7.57
C ASP A 60 -5.22 3.56 -9.09
N ASN A 61 -6.25 4.16 -9.66
CA ASN A 61 -6.33 4.48 -11.09
C ASN A 61 -6.01 3.34 -12.09
N CYS A 62 -5.88 2.08 -11.64
CA CYS A 62 -5.55 0.92 -12.47
C CYS A 62 -6.50 -0.26 -12.26
N ILE A 63 -6.85 -0.60 -11.01
CA ILE A 63 -7.76 -1.73 -10.71
C ILE A 63 -9.13 -1.20 -10.30
N GLU A 64 -10.18 -1.70 -10.95
CA GLU A 64 -11.56 -1.31 -10.64
C GLU A 64 -12.17 -2.16 -9.51
N MET A 65 -12.30 -1.56 -8.33
CA MET A 65 -13.03 -2.13 -7.20
C MET A 65 -14.41 -1.48 -7.09
N LYS A 66 -15.47 -2.22 -7.45
CA LYS A 66 -16.85 -1.71 -7.46
C LYS A 66 -17.71 -2.33 -6.36
N ARG A 67 -18.52 -1.48 -5.73
CA ARG A 67 -19.58 -1.89 -4.80
C ARG A 67 -20.74 -2.55 -5.55
N LYS A 68 -21.68 -3.14 -4.80
CA LYS A 68 -22.92 -3.73 -5.35
C LYS A 68 -23.76 -2.76 -6.20
N ASN A 69 -23.69 -1.47 -5.91
CA ASN A 69 -24.37 -0.41 -6.67
C ASN A 69 -23.52 0.14 -7.83
N GLU A 70 -22.48 -0.59 -8.25
CA GLU A 70 -21.55 -0.25 -9.35
C GLU A 70 -20.71 1.01 -9.16
N THR A 71 -20.82 1.69 -8.02
CA THR A 71 -19.94 2.80 -7.67
C THR A 71 -18.56 2.30 -7.25
N MET A 72 -17.52 3.07 -7.58
CA MET A 72 -16.15 2.79 -7.14
C MET A 72 -16.06 2.78 -5.61
N ASP A 73 -15.45 1.74 -5.05
CA ASP A 73 -15.13 1.70 -3.63
C ASP A 73 -13.80 2.42 -3.35
N LYS A 74 -13.58 2.69 -2.05
CA LYS A 74 -12.29 3.12 -1.55
C LYS A 74 -11.27 2.02 -1.77
N ARG A 75 -10.07 2.41 -2.17
CA ARG A 75 -8.95 1.50 -2.41
C ARG A 75 -7.66 2.21 -2.07
N CYS A 76 -6.65 1.43 -1.72
CA CYS A 76 -5.31 1.95 -1.51
C CYS A 76 -4.56 2.17 -2.83
N ASP A 77 -3.36 2.73 -2.72
CA ASP A 77 -2.55 3.11 -3.87
C ASP A 77 -1.92 1.90 -4.55
N GLY A 78 -1.45 0.92 -3.79
CA GLY A 78 -0.98 -0.31 -4.40
C GLY A 78 -0.58 -1.40 -3.43
N VAL A 79 -0.01 -2.46 -4.00
CA VAL A 79 0.46 -3.63 -3.26
C VAL A 79 1.85 -4.02 -3.75
N LEU A 80 2.79 -4.16 -2.81
CA LEU A 80 4.11 -4.75 -3.03
C LEU A 80 4.06 -6.25 -2.76
N THR A 81 4.62 -7.04 -3.65
CA THR A 81 4.79 -8.48 -3.48
C THR A 81 6.24 -8.88 -3.77
N TYR A 82 6.75 -9.80 -2.95
CA TYR A 82 8.07 -10.41 -3.11
C TYR A 82 8.08 -11.75 -2.35
N ASP A 83 8.68 -12.79 -2.93
CA ASP A 83 8.62 -14.15 -2.40
C ASP A 83 7.20 -14.57 -1.96
N SER A 84 6.99 -14.86 -0.67
CA SER A 84 5.68 -15.15 -0.07
C SER A 84 5.18 -14.01 0.83
N ASN A 85 5.56 -12.78 0.53
CA ASN A 85 5.19 -11.57 1.26
C ASN A 85 4.26 -10.69 0.42
N VAL A 86 3.25 -10.12 1.07
CA VAL A 86 2.36 -9.12 0.49
C VAL A 86 2.27 -7.92 1.42
N ILE A 87 2.41 -6.72 0.84
CA ILE A 87 2.38 -5.46 1.57
C ILE A 87 1.44 -4.49 0.86
N PHE A 88 0.27 -4.22 1.44
CA PHE A 88 -0.61 -3.16 0.94
C PHE A 88 -0.09 -1.79 1.37
N VAL A 89 -0.13 -0.81 0.48
CA VAL A 89 0.46 0.52 0.71
C VAL A 89 -0.55 1.61 0.39
N GLU A 90 -0.76 2.49 1.36
CA GLU A 90 -1.42 3.78 1.18
C GLU A 90 -0.37 4.89 1.31
N LEU A 91 -0.23 5.71 0.28
CA LEU A 91 0.67 6.84 0.15
C LEU A 91 -0.05 8.15 0.52
N LYS A 92 0.65 9.02 1.24
CA LYS A 92 0.16 10.33 1.66
C LYS A 92 1.26 11.36 1.54
N GLU A 93 0.93 12.49 0.94
CA GLU A 93 1.78 13.68 0.91
C GLU A 93 1.04 14.81 1.66
N ARG A 94 0.82 14.64 2.97
CA ARG A 94 0.03 15.61 3.73
C ARG A 94 0.63 15.91 5.10
N GLY A 95 0.92 17.18 5.34
CA GLY A 95 1.09 17.77 6.68
C GLY A 95 -0.25 17.91 7.43
N ALA A 96 -1.07 16.85 7.48
CA ALA A 96 -2.42 16.92 8.01
C ALA A 96 -2.42 17.08 9.54
N ILE A 97 -3.10 18.11 10.03
CA ILE A 97 -3.37 18.31 11.45
C ILE A 97 -4.43 17.30 11.90
N GLY A 98 -4.04 16.35 12.76
CA GLY A 98 -4.95 15.38 13.40
C GLY A 98 -4.89 13.96 12.82
N ASN A 99 -5.75 13.07 13.32
CA ASN A 99 -5.71 11.62 13.04
C ASN A 99 -6.73 11.15 11.98
N MET A 100 -7.46 12.08 11.34
CA MET A 100 -8.54 11.72 10.42
C MET A 100 -8.01 11.08 9.13
N TRP A 101 -6.88 11.55 8.63
CA TRP A 101 -6.22 10.98 7.44
C TRP A 101 -5.82 9.51 7.67
N VAL A 102 -5.37 9.15 8.88
CA VAL A 102 -5.06 7.75 9.23
C VAL A 102 -6.32 6.88 9.21
N LYS A 103 -7.47 7.41 9.64
CA LYS A 103 -8.74 6.68 9.59
C LYS A 103 -9.19 6.41 8.16
N ASP A 104 -9.04 7.39 7.27
CA ASP A 104 -9.40 7.22 5.86
C ASP A 104 -8.45 6.24 5.15
N ALA A 105 -7.14 6.38 5.37
CA ALA A 105 -6.12 5.47 4.87
C ALA A 105 -6.35 4.02 5.34
N GLU A 106 -6.64 3.84 6.63
CA GLU A 106 -6.98 2.51 7.17
C GLU A 106 -8.21 1.90 6.49
N LYS A 107 -9.23 2.72 6.18
CA LYS A 107 -10.41 2.25 5.46
C LYS A 107 -10.08 1.81 4.04
N GLN A 108 -9.23 2.54 3.34
CA GLN A 108 -8.76 2.17 1.99
C GLN A 108 -8.02 0.83 2.00
N LEU A 109 -7.08 0.66 2.93
CA LEU A 109 -6.37 -0.60 3.12
C LEU A 109 -7.32 -1.76 3.43
N ARG A 110 -8.24 -1.60 4.40
CA ARG A 110 -9.21 -2.64 4.75
C ARG A 110 -10.08 -3.06 3.58
N THR A 111 -10.55 -2.11 2.78
CA THR A 111 -11.36 -2.41 1.61
C THR A 111 -10.55 -3.18 0.56
N SER A 112 -9.35 -2.71 0.20
CA SER A 112 -8.49 -3.43 -0.76
C SER A 112 -8.10 -4.83 -0.28
N ILE A 113 -7.75 -4.99 1.01
CA ILE A 113 -7.44 -6.29 1.60
C ILE A 113 -8.65 -7.22 1.56
N SER A 114 -9.86 -6.73 1.89
CA SER A 114 -11.07 -7.56 1.82
C SER A 114 -11.31 -8.10 0.41
N TYR A 115 -11.13 -7.27 -0.62
CA TYR A 115 -11.26 -7.73 -2.00
C TYR A 115 -10.17 -8.71 -2.41
N PHE A 116 -8.95 -8.57 -1.86
CA PHE A 116 -7.84 -9.48 -2.13
C PHE A 116 -8.02 -10.83 -1.46
N GLU A 117 -8.44 -10.87 -0.20
CA GLU A 117 -8.71 -12.12 0.54
C GLU A 117 -9.89 -12.92 -0.03
N ASP A 118 -10.78 -12.26 -0.80
CA ASP A 118 -11.83 -12.94 -1.57
C ASP A 118 -11.30 -13.65 -2.84
N THR A 119 -9.99 -13.54 -3.14
CA THR A 119 -9.32 -14.20 -4.27
C THR A 119 -8.44 -15.36 -3.82
N ASP A 120 -8.29 -16.37 -4.69
CA ASP A 120 -7.38 -17.50 -4.48
C ASP A 120 -5.90 -17.06 -4.40
N GLU A 121 -5.55 -15.89 -4.97
CA GLU A 121 -4.19 -15.34 -4.95
C GLU A 121 -3.70 -15.07 -3.51
N SER A 122 -4.62 -14.77 -2.60
CA SER A 122 -4.29 -14.44 -1.21
C SER A 122 -3.70 -15.60 -0.40
N GLU A 123 -3.95 -16.84 -0.82
CA GLU A 123 -3.48 -18.05 -0.15
C GLU A 123 -1.95 -18.26 -0.30
N GLY A 124 -1.35 -17.68 -1.34
CA GLY A 124 0.09 -17.81 -1.62
C GLY A 124 0.99 -17.04 -0.66
N TYR A 125 0.44 -16.09 0.12
CA TYR A 125 1.23 -15.17 0.93
C TYR A 125 1.19 -15.52 2.42
N ARG A 126 2.38 -15.76 2.98
CA ARG A 126 2.55 -16.13 4.40
C ARG A 126 2.69 -14.92 5.31
N ARG A 127 3.35 -13.87 4.82
CA ARG A 127 3.61 -12.65 5.57
C ARG A 127 2.78 -11.53 4.97
N LYS A 128 1.84 -11.03 5.76
CA LYS A 128 0.82 -10.06 5.36
C LYS A 128 1.03 -8.75 6.14
N LYS A 129 1.41 -7.67 5.45
CA LYS A 129 1.66 -6.34 6.05
C LYS A 129 0.82 -5.26 5.35
N ALA A 130 0.59 -4.16 6.04
CA ALA A 130 -0.04 -2.98 5.47
C ALA A 130 0.68 -1.72 5.97
N TYR A 131 0.89 -0.75 5.08
CA TYR A 131 1.59 0.49 5.39
C TYR A 131 0.73 1.69 5.05
N ILE A 132 0.66 2.62 6.00
CA ILE A 132 0.24 3.99 5.75
C ILE A 132 1.51 4.84 5.75
N ALA A 133 2.03 5.14 4.56
CA ALA A 133 3.25 5.88 4.35
C ALA A 133 2.94 7.37 4.10
N ASN A 134 3.56 8.24 4.90
CA ASN A 134 3.41 9.69 4.73
C ASN A 134 4.79 10.36 4.67
N SER A 135 5.11 10.99 3.53
CA SER A 135 6.39 11.69 3.33
C SER A 135 6.57 12.89 4.27
N GLU A 136 5.47 13.52 4.69
CA GLU A 136 5.44 14.69 5.58
C GLU A 136 5.45 14.34 7.08
N HIS A 137 5.76 13.08 7.42
CA HIS A 137 5.78 12.47 8.76
C HIS A 137 4.41 12.24 9.43
N PRO A 138 4.19 11.03 10.00
CA PRO A 138 3.46 10.90 11.25
C PRO A 138 4.46 11.09 12.41
N LYS A 139 4.29 12.12 13.24
CA LYS A 139 4.85 12.08 14.60
C LYS A 139 4.16 10.91 15.30
N PHE A 140 4.86 9.78 15.48
CA PHE A 140 4.32 8.60 16.13
C PHE A 140 3.79 9.01 17.50
N LYS A 141 2.46 9.05 17.63
CA LYS A 141 1.78 9.29 18.91
C LYS A 141 1.40 7.92 19.46
N GLU A 142 1.71 7.69 20.72
CA GLU A 142 1.33 6.53 21.55
C GLU A 142 -0.13 6.05 21.33
N SER A 143 -1.02 6.95 20.88
CA SER A 143 -2.41 6.66 20.53
C SER A 143 -2.64 5.67 19.36
N GLN A 144 -1.62 5.28 18.58
CA GLN A 144 -1.83 4.40 17.42
C GLN A 144 -1.64 2.90 17.71
N THR A 145 -1.07 2.51 18.85
CA THR A 145 -0.82 1.10 19.17
C THR A 145 -2.09 0.25 19.13
N ARG A 146 -3.14 0.70 19.83
CA ARG A 146 -4.45 0.02 19.82
C ARG A 146 -5.06 -0.10 18.42
N ARG A 147 -4.82 0.88 17.54
CA ARG A 147 -5.28 0.82 16.14
C ARG A 147 -4.56 -0.30 15.39
N MET A 148 -3.23 -0.39 15.53
CA MET A 148 -2.43 -1.41 14.86
C MET A 148 -2.80 -2.82 15.35
N GLU A 149 -3.01 -3.00 16.66
CA GLU A 149 -3.46 -4.27 17.25
C GLU A 149 -4.86 -4.67 16.75
N GLN A 150 -5.79 -3.72 16.71
CA GLN A 150 -7.13 -3.98 16.19
C GLN A 150 -7.09 -4.32 14.69
N PHE A 151 -6.28 -3.61 13.91
CA PHE A 151 -6.11 -3.88 12.48
C PHE A 151 -5.60 -5.31 12.25
N LEU A 152 -4.57 -5.73 13.00
CA LEU A 152 -4.07 -7.10 12.95
C LEU A 152 -5.14 -8.12 13.33
N THR A 153 -5.88 -7.85 14.40
CA THR A 153 -6.96 -8.75 14.87
C THR A 153 -8.06 -8.92 13.82
N ASP A 154 -8.45 -7.83 13.17
CA ASP A 154 -9.58 -7.84 12.23
C ASP A 154 -9.21 -8.39 10.85
N THR A 155 -7.96 -8.18 10.41
CA THR A 155 -7.55 -8.43 9.01
C THR A 155 -6.52 -9.55 8.88
N GLY A 156 -5.76 -9.85 9.94
CA GLY A 156 -4.56 -10.71 9.86
C GLY A 156 -3.32 -10.00 9.31
N TYR A 157 -3.40 -8.70 8.98
CA TYR A 157 -2.28 -7.93 8.44
C TYR A 157 -1.60 -7.08 9.52
N VAL A 158 -0.27 -7.06 9.53
CA VAL A 158 0.49 -6.18 10.42
C VAL A 158 0.49 -4.75 9.86
N LEU A 159 -0.18 -3.83 10.55
CA LEU A 159 -0.19 -2.42 10.18
C LEU A 159 1.06 -1.68 10.68
N ARG A 160 1.62 -0.84 9.80
CA ARG A 160 2.68 0.13 10.10
C ARG A 160 2.28 1.50 9.58
N ILE A 161 2.62 2.54 10.34
CA ILE A 161 2.33 3.93 10.01
C ILE A 161 3.66 4.68 9.99
N GLU A 162 4.38 4.52 8.89
CA GLU A 162 5.71 5.04 8.65
C GLU A 162 5.99 5.05 7.14
N ASN A 163 6.89 5.92 6.69
CA ASN A 163 7.23 6.01 5.26
C ASN A 163 8.37 5.09 4.84
N ARG A 164 8.95 4.30 5.76
CA ARG A 164 10.05 3.38 5.46
C ARG A 164 9.55 1.94 5.51
N ILE A 165 9.55 1.28 4.37
CA ILE A 165 9.13 -0.12 4.21
C ILE A 165 10.40 -0.96 4.13
N VAL A 166 10.61 -1.86 5.09
CA VAL A 166 11.76 -2.76 5.10
C VAL A 166 11.31 -4.14 4.65
N LEU A 167 11.94 -4.67 3.60
CA LEU A 167 11.72 -6.03 3.13
C LEU A 167 12.55 -7.00 3.97
N GLU A 168 11.95 -8.13 4.32
CA GLU A 168 12.46 -9.15 5.25
C GLU A 168 11.99 -10.56 4.85
#